data_AF-A0A2I0U2I9-F1
#
_entry.id   AF-A0A2I0U2I9-F1
#
_cell.length_a   1.000
_cell.length_b   1.000
_cell.length_c   1.000
_cell.angle_alpha   90.00
_cell.angle_beta   90.00
_cell.angle_gamma   90.00
#
_symmetry.space_group_name_H-M   'P 1'
#
loop_
_entity.id
_entity.type
_entity.pdbx_description
1 polymer ?
#
loop_
_entity_poly.entity_id
_entity_poly.type
_entity_poly.pdbx_seq_one_letter_code
_entity_poly.pdbx_strand_id
1 'polypeptide(L)' 'MAARWAVNAAESLTGRGRYVKRIRYHGKGMFGIMKIVRCHYFVKLVEGPPPPPEPPTTGFDQAKEYVQQLRSRTLVNTL' A
#
# COMPACT_ATOMS: atom_id res chain seq x y z
N MET A 1 3.72 32.43 21.38
CA MET A 1 3.12 31.08 21.32
C MET A 1 3.27 30.56 19.91
N ALA A 2 4.22 29.66 19.65
CA ALA A 2 4.39 29.07 18.33
C ALA A 2 3.33 27.99 18.11
N ALA A 3 2.42 28.20 17.15
CA ALA A 3 1.55 27.14 16.67
C ALA A 3 2.44 26.04 16.08
N ARG A 4 2.50 24.89 16.75
CA ARG A 4 3.23 23.73 16.26
C ARG A 4 2.44 23.19 15.06
N TRP A 5 2.86 23.52 13.85
CA TRP A 5 2.34 22.95 12.62
C TRP A 5 2.64 21.45 12.64
N ALA A 6 1.66 20.64 13.02
CA ALA A 6 1.75 19.18 12.94
C ALA A 6 1.39 18.79 11.50
N VAL A 7 2.25 18.02 10.85
CA VAL A 7 2.06 17.53 9.47
C VAL A 7 2.37 16.05 9.47
N ASN A 8 1.47 15.23 8.93
CA ASN A 8 1.68 13.78 8.82
C ASN A 8 1.71 13.33 7.37
N ALA A 9 2.46 12.25 7.14
CA ALA A 9 2.42 11.53 5.89
C ALA A 9 1.15 10.66 5.86
N ALA A 10 0.21 11.01 4.99
CA ALA A 10 -1.01 10.23 4.79
C ALA A 10 -0.80 9.13 3.75
N GLU A 11 -0.09 9.44 2.66
CA GLU A 11 0.22 8.48 1.61
C GLU A 11 1.68 8.62 1.19
N SER A 12 2.38 7.49 1.11
CA SER A 12 3.73 7.40 0.57
C SER A 12 3.79 6.29 -0.47
N LEU A 13 3.93 6.65 -1.74
CA LEU A 13 3.86 5.72 -2.86
C LEU A 13 5.16 5.76 -3.67
N THR A 14 5.55 4.60 -4.20
CA THR A 14 6.68 4.49 -5.13
C THR A 14 6.18 4.05 -6.51
N GLY A 15 6.67 4.71 -7.55
CA GLY A 15 6.35 4.41 -8.94
C GLY A 15 7.56 3.96 -9.72
N ARG A 16 7.35 3.06 -10.69
CA ARG A 16 8.40 2.72 -11.68
C ARG A 16 8.60 3.92 -12.61
N GLY A 17 9.84 4.39 -12.70
CA GLY A 17 10.25 5.43 -13.63
C GLY A 17 10.68 4.87 -14.98
N ARG A 18 11.10 5.77 -15.87
CA ARG A 18 11.55 5.38 -17.22
C ARG A 18 12.79 4.47 -17.16
N TYR A 19 12.69 3.31 -17.80
CA TYR A 19 13.81 2.39 -17.96
C TYR A 19 14.63 2.71 -19.21
N VAL A 20 15.95 2.62 -19.08
CA VAL A 20 16.86 2.67 -20.22
C VAL A 20 17.51 1.30 -20.39
N LYS A 21 17.36 0.69 -21.56
CA LYS A 21 18.04 -0.57 -21.89
C LYS A 21 19.50 -0.29 -22.30
N ARG A 22 20.39 -1.15 -21.84
CA ARG A 22 21.82 -1.17 -22.17
C ARG A 22 22.26 -2.62 -22.37
N ILE A 23 23.39 -2.80 -23.05
CA ILE A 23 23.99 -4.12 -23.24
C ILE A 23 25.07 -4.29 -22.17
N ARG A 24 25.03 -5.42 -21.46
CA ARG A 24 26.12 -5.88 -20.60
C ARG A 24 26.89 -6.96 -21.36
N TYR A 25 28.13 -6.67 -21.71
CA TYR A 25 29.00 -7.62 -22.39
C TYR A 25 29.49 -8.68 -21.40
N HIS A 26 29.50 -9.92 -21.86
CA HIS A 26 30.03 -11.08 -21.14
C HIS A 26 31.11 -11.76 -22.00
N GLY A 27 31.88 -12.67 -21.40
CA GLY A 27 32.85 -13.48 -22.12
C GLY A 27 32.20 -14.36 -23.19
N LYS A 28 33.02 -14.91 -24.10
CA LYS A 28 32.59 -15.82 -25.18
C LYS A 28 31.56 -15.19 -26.17
N GLY A 29 31.61 -13.87 -26.36
CA GLY A 29 30.70 -13.17 -27.28
C GLY A 29 29.25 -13.06 -26.80
N MET A 30 28.97 -13.42 -25.54
CA MET A 30 27.63 -13.37 -24.96
C MET A 30 27.29 -11.95 -24.47
N PHE A 31 26.01 -11.60 -24.47
CA PHE A 31 25.55 -10.33 -23.92
C PHE A 31 24.20 -10.44 -23.19
N GLY A 32 24.00 -9.61 -22.18
CA GLY A 32 22.75 -9.47 -21.44
C GLY A 32 22.11 -8.11 -21.67
N ILE A 33 20.78 -8.03 -21.67
CA ILE A 33 20.05 -6.76 -21.70
C ILE A 33 19.92 -6.24 -20.28
N MET A 34 20.71 -5.23 -19.95
CA MET A 34 20.65 -4.50 -18.70
C MET A 34 19.58 -3.41 -18.77
N LYS A 35 18.92 -3.12 -17.63
CA LYS A 35 18.01 -1.98 -17.48
C LYS A 35 18.56 -1.05 -16.41
N ILE A 36 18.82 0.20 -16.77
CA ILE A 36 19.03 1.26 -15.78
C ILE A 36 17.63 1.61 -15.26
N VAL A 37 17.40 1.26 -14.00
CA VAL A 37 16.11 1.42 -13.31
C VAL A 37 16.05 2.81 -12.68
N ARG A 38 14.92 3.49 -12.85
CA ARG A 38 14.61 4.75 -12.16
C ARG A 38 13.29 4.57 -11.42
N CYS A 39 13.10 5.29 -10.31
CA CYS A 39 11.86 5.31 -9.55
C CYS A 39 11.43 6.74 -9.25
N HIS A 40 10.13 6.91 -9.02
CA HIS A 40 9.54 8.15 -8.54
C HIS A 40 8.98 7.91 -7.13
N TYR A 41 9.12 8.91 -6.27
CA TYR A 41 8.60 8.88 -4.91
C TYR A 41 7.55 9.97 -4.76
N PHE A 42 6.34 9.58 -4.36
CA PHE A 42 5.20 10.48 -4.20
C PHE A 42 4.81 10.51 -2.73
N VAL A 43 4.63 11.72 -2.19
CA VAL A 43 4.23 11.95 -0.80
C VAL A 43 3.04 12.88 -0.78
N LYS A 44 2.01 12.49 -0.05
CA LYS A 44 0.87 13.34 0.30
C LYS A 44 0.92 13.62 1.79
N LEU A 45 1.09 14.90 2.11
CA LEU A 45 1.11 15.39 3.47
C LEU A 45 -0.28 15.94 3.84
N VAL A 46 -0.69 15.71 5.08
CA VAL A 46 -1.94 16.21 5.64
C VAL A 46 -1.62 16.94 6.94
N GLU A 47 -2.20 18.13 7.12
CA GLU A 47 -2.06 18.92 8.33
C GLU A 47 -2.84 18.27 9.49
N GLY A 48 -2.25 18.25 10.68
CA GLY A 48 -2.81 17.68 11.90
C GLY A 48 -1.87 16.71 12.62
N PRO A 49 -2.27 16.13 13.76
CA PRO A 49 -1.62 14.98 14.39
C PRO A 49 -2.01 13.66 13.70
N PRO A 50 -1.16 12.61 13.76
CA PRO A 50 -1.43 11.38 13.01
C PRO A 50 -2.66 10.68 13.58
N PRO A 51 -3.50 10.05 12.72
CA PRO A 51 -4.63 9.29 13.22
C PRO A 51 -4.13 8.15 14.14
N PRO A 52 -4.88 7.82 15.21
CA PRO A 52 -4.53 6.68 16.03
C PRO A 52 -4.61 5.39 15.19
N PRO A 53 -3.74 4.40 15.44
CA PRO A 53 -3.81 3.12 14.76
C PRO A 53 -5.14 2.44 15.06
N GLU A 54 -5.69 1.71 14.08
CA GLU A 54 -6.90 0.92 14.29
C GLU A 54 -6.65 -0.09 15.42
N PRO A 55 -7.56 -0.17 16.41
CA PRO A 55 -7.42 -1.12 17.50
C PRO A 55 -7.47 -2.55 16.96
N PRO A 56 -6.71 -3.49 17.55
CA PRO A 56 -6.79 -4.89 17.16
C PRO A 56 -8.22 -5.40 17.38
N THR A 57 -8.74 -6.16 16.40
CA THR A 57 -10.06 -6.79 16.51
C THR A 57 -10.12 -7.67 17.76
N THR A 58 -11.07 -7.41 18.65
CA THR A 58 -11.25 -8.23 19.85
C THR A 58 -12.01 -9.52 19.53
N GLY A 59 -11.92 -10.53 20.41
CA GLY A 59 -12.69 -11.77 20.25
C GLY A 59 -14.21 -11.54 20.27
N PHE A 60 -14.67 -10.46 20.93
CA PHE A 60 -16.07 -10.07 20.91
C PHE A 60 -16.49 -9.52 19.54
N ASP A 61 -15.64 -8.70 18.92
CA ASP A 61 -15.90 -8.15 17.58
C ASP A 61 -15.99 -9.29 16.55
N GLN A 62 -15.09 -10.27 16.64
CA GLN A 62 -15.10 -11.47 15.79
C GLN A 62 -16.39 -12.30 15.98
N ALA A 63 -16.82 -12.51 17.23
CA ALA A 63 -18.05 -13.22 17.51
C ALA A 63 -19.29 -12.48 16.96
N LYS A 64 -19.30 -11.15 17.08
CA LYS A 64 -20.37 -10.30 16.55
C LYS A 64 -20.43 -10.38 15.02
N GLU A 65 -19.28 -10.29 14.34
CA GLU A 65 -19.19 -10.45 12.89
C GLU A 65 -19.67 -11.83 12.43
N TYR A 66 -19.27 -12.90 13.13
CA TYR A 66 -19.71 -14.25 12.85
C TYR A 66 -21.24 -14.41 12.95
N VAL A 67 -21.84 -13.92 14.03
CA VAL A 67 -23.31 -13.93 14.20
C VAL A 67 -23.99 -13.09 13.11
N GLN A 68 -23.39 -11.97 12.74
CA GLN A 68 -23.94 -11.10 11.68
C GLN A 68 -23.93 -11.80 10.32
N GLN A 69 -22.86 -12.52 9.97
CA GLN A 69 -22.79 -13.34 8.76
C GLN A 69 -23.85 -14.44 8.75
N LEU A 70 -24.08 -15.10 9.89
CA LEU A 70 -25.13 -16.11 10.03
C LEU A 70 -26.54 -15.54 9.90
N ARG A 71 -26.75 -14.26 10.26
CA ARG A 71 -28.03 -13.56 10.13
C ARG A 71 -28.27 -13.03 8.72
N SER A 72 -27.22 -12.61 8.02
CA SER A 72 -27.32 -12.06 6.66
C SER A 72 -27.45 -13.13 5.57
N ARG A 73 -27.36 -14.42 5.92
CA ARG A 73 -27.50 -15.50 4.93
C ARG A 73 -28.92 -15.55 4.37
N THR A 74 -29.05 -15.40 3.06
CA THR A 74 -30.29 -15.65 2.31
C THR A 74 -30.25 -17.04 1.68
N LEU A 75 -31.42 -17.59 1.34
CA LEU A 75 -31.47 -18.83 0.57
C LEU A 75 -30.86 -18.59 -0.82
N VAL A 76 -29.95 -19.47 -1.23
CA VAL A 76 -29.29 -19.40 -2.53
C VAL A 76 -30.14 -20.18 -3.54
N ASN A 77 -30.35 -19.64 -4.74
CA ASN A 77 -31.11 -20.25 -5.85
C ASN A 77 -32.63 -20.41 -5.61
N THR A 78 -33.25 -19.49 -4.87
CA THR A 78 -34.71 -19.38 -4.78
C THR A 78 -35.12 -17.92 -4.66
N LEU A 79 -36.32 -17.59 -5.16
CA LEU A 79 -36.95 -16.27 -4.98
C LEU A 79 -37.46 -16.10 -3.54
#